data_AF-A0A510V2I5-F1
#
_entry.id   AF-A0A510V2I5-F1
#
_cell.length_a   1.000
_cell.length_b   1.000
_cell.length_c   1.000
_cell.angle_alpha   90.00
_cell.angle_beta   90.00
_cell.angle_gamma   90.00
#
_symmetry.space_group_name_H-M   'P 1'
#
loop_
_entity.id
_entity.type
_entity.pdbx_description
1 polymer ?
#
loop_
_entity_poly.entity_id
_entity_poly.type
_entity_poly.pdbx_seq_one_letter_code
_entity_poly.pdbx_strand_id
1 'polypeptide(L)'
;MRQLSGVETRLVPGDVVRVLALVSVIVGTWRSGPVATALFLLVLGGTMVPRAIGARTALDVTYSSTILFAAWAAQLDWYVAVSWLDLVVHAVATALIAVLGVRALQVWGVIGAGRPGRELGLLVVGLGALSAVLWELGEWAGNALFDRRIQVGYPDTMGDLAAGLLGSVVAAVVVARRP
;
A
#
# COMPACT_ATOMS: atom_id res chain seq x y z
N MET A 1 16.26 28.72 30.78
CA MET A 1 15.98 27.27 30.76
C MET A 1 14.98 27.00 29.64
N ARG A 2 15.41 26.39 28.53
CA ARG A 2 14.52 25.99 27.43
C ARG A 2 13.65 24.85 27.95
N GLN A 3 12.34 25.06 28.06
CA GLN A 3 11.41 23.95 28.21
C GLN A 3 11.57 23.08 26.96
N LEU A 4 12.22 21.93 27.11
CA LEU A 4 12.10 20.84 26.17
C LEU A 4 10.67 20.34 26.32
N SER A 5 9.76 20.91 25.52
CA SER A 5 8.43 20.35 25.32
C SER A 5 8.63 18.89 24.95
N GLY A 6 8.29 17.98 25.86
CA GLY A 6 8.27 16.56 25.57
C GLY A 6 7.48 16.36 24.29
N VAL A 7 8.05 15.65 23.33
CA VAL A 7 7.28 15.18 22.18
C VAL A 7 6.24 14.23 22.77
N GLU A 8 5.04 14.73 23.08
CA GLU A 8 3.92 13.88 23.43
C GLU A 8 3.66 12.99 22.22
N THR A 9 4.04 11.72 22.32
CA THR A 9 3.76 10.71 21.32
C THR A 9 2.28 10.37 21.41
N ARG A 10 1.45 11.19 20.76
CA ARG A 10 0.01 10.94 20.67
C ARG A 10 -0.20 9.66 19.87
N LEU A 11 -0.74 8.64 20.53
CA LEU A 11 -1.19 7.42 19.88
C LEU A 11 -2.37 7.72 18.95
N VAL A 12 -2.33 7.17 17.75
CA VAL A 12 -3.43 7.23 16.77
C VAL A 12 -3.90 5.83 16.42
N PRO A 13 -5.15 5.62 15.97
CA PRO A 13 -5.67 4.28 15.67
C PRO A 13 -4.82 3.46 14.70
N GLY A 14 -4.15 4.09 13.73
CA GLY A 14 -3.22 3.40 12.83
C GLY A 14 -2.01 2.76 13.53
N ASP A 15 -1.67 3.20 14.75
CA ASP A 15 -0.56 2.62 15.52
C ASP A 15 -0.83 1.18 15.94
N VAL A 16 -2.11 0.81 16.10
CA VAL A 16 -2.50 -0.59 16.28
C VAL A 16 -2.06 -1.41 15.07
N VAL A 17 -2.31 -0.93 13.86
CA VAL A 17 -1.93 -1.64 12.63
C VAL A 17 -0.41 -1.72 12.47
N ARG A 18 0.33 -0.67 12.87
CA ARG A 18 1.80 -0.67 12.88
C ARG A 18 2.38 -1.70 13.83
N VAL A 19 1.80 -1.83 15.03
CA VAL A 19 2.18 -2.88 15.98
C VAL A 19 1.88 -4.26 15.40
N LEU A 20 0.72 -4.44 14.75
CA LEU A 20 0.41 -5.70 14.07
C LEU A 20 1.38 -6.00 12.92
N ALA A 21 1.79 -5.00 12.15
CA ALA A 21 2.80 -5.14 11.11
C ALA A 21 4.17 -5.54 11.71
N LEU A 22 4.58 -4.89 12.81
CA LEU A 22 5.81 -5.25 13.53
C LEU A 22 5.78 -6.68 14.06
N VAL A 23 4.67 -7.08 14.69
CA VAL A 23 4.46 -8.48 15.13
C VAL A 23 4.52 -9.43 13.93
N SER A 24 3.94 -9.03 12.78
CA SER A 24 3.97 -9.83 11.56
C SER A 24 5.38 -10.01 11.00
N VAL A 25 6.29 -9.05 11.18
CA VAL A 25 7.73 -9.26 10.87
C VAL A 25 8.27 -10.43 11.68
N ILE A 26 8.01 -10.46 13.00
CA ILE A 26 8.52 -11.52 13.89
C ILE A 26 7.89 -12.87 13.51
N VAL A 27 6.56 -12.93 13.41
CA VAL A 27 5.82 -14.17 13.11
C VAL A 27 6.15 -14.68 11.70
N GLY A 28 6.16 -13.80 10.70
CA GLY A 28 6.49 -14.13 9.31
C GLY A 28 7.91 -14.64 9.16
N THR A 29 8.88 -14.00 9.83
CA THR A 29 10.28 -14.47 9.85
C THR A 29 10.38 -15.88 10.42
N TRP A 30 9.75 -16.12 11.57
CA TRP A 30 9.79 -17.43 12.24
C TRP A 30 9.08 -18.52 11.42
N ARG A 31 7.94 -18.20 10.79
CA ARG A 31 7.11 -19.16 10.06
C ARG A 31 7.63 -19.47 8.65
N SER A 32 8.10 -18.44 7.94
CA SER A 32 8.22 -18.47 6.48
C SER A 32 9.59 -18.00 5.95
N GLY A 33 10.50 -17.60 6.83
CA GLY A 33 11.89 -17.29 6.49
C GLY A 33 12.12 -15.90 5.86
N PRO A 34 13.29 -15.68 5.22
CA PRO A 34 13.77 -14.35 4.86
C PRO A 34 12.89 -13.57 3.86
N VAL A 35 12.24 -14.25 2.93
CA VAL A 35 11.36 -13.60 1.94
C VAL A 35 10.14 -13.01 2.63
N ALA A 36 9.55 -13.74 3.57
CA ALA A 36 8.46 -13.24 4.41
C ALA A 36 8.93 -12.07 5.29
N THR A 37 10.14 -12.15 5.85
CA THR A 37 10.75 -11.03 6.58
C THR A 37 10.81 -9.76 5.73
N ALA A 38 11.32 -9.88 4.49
CA ALA A 38 11.43 -8.74 3.58
C ALA A 38 10.04 -8.16 3.23
N LEU A 39 9.05 -9.01 2.95
CA LEU A 39 7.67 -8.60 2.68
C LEU A 39 7.06 -7.85 3.87
N PHE A 40 7.16 -8.39 5.09
CA PHE A 40 6.59 -7.71 6.26
C PHE A 40 7.38 -6.47 6.68
N LEU A 41 8.68 -6.39 6.41
CA LEU A 41 9.45 -5.15 6.57
C LEU A 41 8.99 -4.07 5.57
N LEU A 42 8.70 -4.45 4.32
CA LEU A 42 8.10 -3.56 3.32
C LEU A 42 6.73 -3.05 3.79
N VAL A 43 5.87 -3.94 4.31
CA VAL A 43 4.57 -3.57 4.90
C VAL A 43 4.75 -2.63 6.08
N LEU A 44 5.64 -2.95 7.03
CA LEU A 44 5.91 -2.10 8.19
C LEU A 44 6.37 -0.70 7.74
N GLY A 45 7.31 -0.61 6.81
CA GLY A 45 7.74 0.64 6.20
C GLY A 45 6.57 1.39 5.53
N GLY A 46 5.74 0.69 4.78
CA GLY A 46 4.52 1.22 4.16
C GLY A 46 3.57 1.84 5.19
N THR A 47 3.29 1.14 6.30
CA THR A 47 2.42 1.65 7.37
C THR A 47 2.96 2.92 8.05
N MET A 48 4.26 3.22 7.92
CA MET A 48 4.84 4.47 8.44
C MET A 48 4.55 5.68 7.54
N VAL A 49 4.29 5.50 6.25
CA VAL A 49 3.99 6.59 5.30
C VAL A 49 2.82 7.45 5.77
N PRO A 50 1.61 6.92 6.07
CA PRO A 50 0.49 7.75 6.52
C PRO A 50 0.78 8.49 7.84
N ARG A 51 1.61 7.92 8.73
CA ARG A 51 2.05 8.60 9.97
C ARG A 51 2.98 9.77 9.66
N ALA A 52 3.95 9.56 8.78
CA ALA A 52 4.93 10.57 8.39
C ALA A 52 4.29 11.80 7.74
N ILE A 53 3.20 11.61 6.99
CA ILE A 53 2.49 12.70 6.31
C ILE A 53 1.27 13.23 7.08
N GLY A 54 1.01 12.74 8.31
CA GLY A 54 -0.15 13.14 9.11
C GLY A 54 -1.49 12.86 8.42
N ALA A 55 -1.62 11.70 7.77
CA ALA A 55 -2.82 11.32 7.04
C ALA A 55 -4.05 11.24 7.96
N ARG A 56 -5.25 11.46 7.38
CA ARG A 56 -6.51 11.27 8.10
C ARG A 56 -6.61 9.82 8.59
N THR A 57 -7.07 9.64 9.83
CA THR A 57 -7.23 8.33 10.48
C THR A 57 -7.88 7.26 9.59
N ALA A 58 -8.96 7.61 8.87
CA ALA A 58 -9.64 6.68 7.98
C ALA A 58 -8.75 6.22 6.81
N LEU A 59 -7.97 7.13 6.21
CA LEU A 59 -7.04 6.77 5.15
C LEU A 59 -5.88 5.94 5.70
N ASP A 60 -5.32 6.33 6.85
CA ASP A 60 -4.24 5.59 7.52
C ASP A 60 -4.65 4.14 7.83
N VAL A 61 -5.74 3.95 8.56
CA VAL A 61 -6.18 2.62 8.99
C VAL A 61 -6.56 1.75 7.79
N THR A 62 -7.32 2.27 6.83
CA THR A 62 -7.74 1.49 5.66
C THR A 62 -6.55 1.10 4.79
N TYR A 63 -5.64 2.04 4.49
CA TYR A 63 -4.41 1.75 3.75
C TYR A 63 -3.55 0.72 4.47
N SER A 64 -3.20 0.98 5.73
CA SER A 64 -2.29 0.14 6.50
C SER A 64 -2.86 -1.27 6.70
N SER A 65 -4.17 -1.39 6.92
CA SER A 65 -4.82 -2.69 7.08
C SER A 65 -4.88 -3.45 5.76
N THR A 66 -5.10 -2.76 4.64
CA THR A 66 -5.14 -3.37 3.31
C THR A 66 -3.79 -3.99 2.95
N ILE A 67 -2.69 -3.25 3.10
CA ILE A 67 -1.36 -3.79 2.76
C ILE A 67 -0.91 -4.90 3.72
N LEU A 68 -1.32 -4.85 4.99
CA LEU A 68 -1.07 -5.92 5.95
C LEU A 68 -1.89 -7.17 5.63
N PHE A 69 -3.17 -7.00 5.26
CA PHE A 69 -4.02 -8.09 4.80
C PHE A 69 -3.44 -8.74 3.54
N ALA A 70 -3.02 -7.93 2.55
CA ALA A 70 -2.43 -8.41 1.31
C ALA A 70 -1.20 -9.31 1.56
N ALA A 71 -0.30 -8.88 2.44
CA ALA A 71 0.89 -9.66 2.76
C ALA A 71 0.55 -11.00 3.45
N TRP A 72 -0.44 -11.02 4.35
CA TRP A 72 -0.89 -12.27 4.95
C TRP A 72 -1.63 -13.18 3.98
N ALA A 73 -2.46 -12.60 3.10
CA ALA A 73 -3.17 -13.34 2.07
C ALA A 73 -2.19 -14.05 1.12
N ALA A 74 -1.14 -13.34 0.67
CA ALA A 74 -0.05 -13.92 -0.09
C ALA A 74 0.68 -15.01 0.71
N GLN A 75 1.07 -14.73 1.96
CA GLN A 75 1.88 -15.65 2.77
C GLN A 75 1.15 -16.94 3.17
N LEU A 76 -0.18 -16.93 3.16
CA LEU A 76 -1.03 -18.08 3.51
C LEU A 76 -1.68 -18.71 2.28
N ASP A 77 -1.24 -18.37 1.07
CA ASP A 77 -1.75 -18.88 -0.20
C ASP A 77 -3.27 -18.67 -0.39
N TRP A 78 -3.83 -17.59 0.16
CA TRP A 78 -5.26 -17.30 0.07
C TRP A 78 -5.70 -16.94 -1.34
N TYR A 79 -4.83 -16.35 -2.15
CA TYR A 79 -5.10 -16.05 -3.55
C TYR A 79 -5.21 -17.32 -4.40
N VAL A 80 -4.48 -18.37 -4.03
CA VAL A 80 -4.64 -19.70 -4.65
C VAL A 80 -5.97 -20.32 -4.25
N ALA A 81 -6.37 -20.18 -2.97
CA ALA A 81 -7.63 -20.72 -2.47
C ALA A 81 -8.87 -19.96 -2.99
N VAL A 82 -8.75 -18.65 -3.21
CA VAL A 82 -9.83 -17.75 -3.62
C VAL A 82 -9.31 -16.86 -4.75
N SER A 83 -9.42 -17.34 -5.99
CA SER A 83 -8.76 -16.75 -7.16
C SER A 83 -9.17 -15.32 -7.51
N TRP A 84 -10.35 -14.85 -7.10
CA TRP A 84 -10.78 -13.47 -7.34
C TRP A 84 -10.27 -12.50 -6.27
N LEU A 85 -9.81 -13.00 -5.12
CA LEU A 85 -9.38 -12.18 -4.00
C LEU A 85 -8.19 -11.30 -4.39
N ASP A 86 -7.27 -11.85 -5.18
CA ASP A 86 -6.06 -11.17 -5.60
C ASP A 86 -6.38 -9.89 -6.38
N LEU A 87 -7.21 -10.02 -7.42
CA LEU A 87 -7.71 -8.89 -8.21
C LEU A 87 -8.37 -7.82 -7.34
N VAL A 88 -9.17 -8.21 -6.34
CA VAL A 88 -9.81 -7.25 -5.43
C VAL A 88 -8.78 -6.54 -4.56
N VAL A 89 -7.79 -7.27 -4.03
CA VAL A 89 -6.72 -6.68 -3.22
C VAL A 89 -5.87 -5.75 -4.08
N HIS A 90 -5.49 -6.12 -5.29
CA HIS A 90 -4.78 -5.24 -6.23
C HIS A 90 -5.58 -3.97 -6.50
N ALA A 91 -6.87 -4.07 -6.84
CA ALA A 91 -7.70 -2.91 -7.08
C ALA A 91 -7.74 -1.96 -5.86
N VAL A 92 -7.96 -2.48 -4.65
CA VAL A 92 -8.09 -1.68 -3.43
C VAL A 92 -6.74 -1.13 -2.97
N ALA A 93 -5.68 -1.96 -2.94
CA ALA A 93 -4.35 -1.56 -2.50
C ALA A 93 -3.77 -0.50 -3.42
N THR A 94 -3.81 -0.70 -4.74
CA THR A 94 -3.28 0.28 -5.72
C THR A 94 -4.02 1.60 -5.64
N ALA A 95 -5.35 1.58 -5.49
CA ALA A 95 -6.15 2.78 -5.29
C ALA A 95 -5.72 3.59 -4.06
N LEU A 96 -5.54 2.91 -2.92
CA LEU A 96 -5.14 3.54 -1.66
C LEU A 96 -3.70 4.03 -1.71
N ILE A 97 -2.77 3.26 -2.30
CA ILE A 97 -1.37 3.65 -2.53
C ILE A 97 -1.34 4.92 -3.37
N ALA A 98 -2.09 4.99 -4.47
CA ALA A 98 -2.11 6.14 -5.36
C ALA A 98 -2.65 7.40 -4.66
N VAL A 99 -3.77 7.28 -3.94
CA VAL A 99 -4.34 8.40 -3.16
C VAL A 99 -3.35 8.87 -2.09
N LEU A 100 -2.75 7.94 -1.34
CA LEU A 100 -1.75 8.27 -0.33
C LEU A 100 -0.51 8.93 -0.95
N GLY A 101 -0.07 8.47 -2.11
CA GLY A 101 1.03 9.03 -2.88
C GLY A 101 0.78 10.48 -3.30
N VAL A 102 -0.40 10.79 -3.85
CA VAL A 102 -0.78 12.18 -4.15
C VAL A 102 -0.77 13.04 -2.88
N ARG A 103 -1.29 12.52 -1.75
CA ARG A 103 -1.25 13.24 -0.47
C ARG A 103 0.17 13.47 0.03
N ALA A 104 1.05 12.49 -0.11
CA ALA A 104 2.46 12.62 0.25
C ALA A 104 3.15 13.70 -0.59
N LEU A 105 2.92 13.71 -1.91
CA LEU A 105 3.46 14.74 -2.80
C LEU A 105 2.97 16.15 -2.44
N GLN A 106 1.72 16.29 -1.98
CA GLN A 106 1.20 17.57 -1.47
C GLN A 106 1.87 18.00 -0.17
N VAL A 107 2.01 17.08 0.79
CA VAL A 107 2.63 17.36 2.10
C VAL A 107 4.12 17.69 1.96
N TRP A 108 4.81 17.03 1.04
CA TRP A 108 6.22 17.29 0.75
C TRP A 108 6.45 18.49 -0.20
N GLY A 109 5.39 19.19 -0.61
CA GLY A 109 5.48 20.38 -1.45
C GLY A 109 5.90 20.14 -2.91
N VAL A 110 5.89 18.88 -3.38
CA VAL A 110 6.19 18.53 -4.78
C VAL A 110 5.08 19.02 -5.72
N ILE A 111 3.83 19.00 -5.24
CA ILE A 111 2.67 19.53 -5.97
C ILE A 111 1.87 20.49 -5.08
N GLY A 112 1.27 21.51 -5.71
CA GLY A 112 0.46 22.50 -4.99
C GLY A 112 -0.79 21.90 -4.32
N ALA A 113 -1.11 22.39 -3.11
CA ALA A 113 -2.27 21.93 -2.34
C ALA A 113 -3.63 22.31 -2.99
N GLY A 114 -3.67 23.40 -3.77
CA GLY A 114 -4.88 23.91 -4.43
C GLY A 114 -5.09 23.41 -5.86
N ARG A 115 -4.50 22.28 -6.24
CA ARG A 115 -4.69 21.73 -7.59
C ARG A 115 -6.14 21.33 -7.85
N PRO A 116 -6.69 21.58 -9.05
CA PRO A 116 -8.03 21.14 -9.42
C PRO A 116 -8.21 19.64 -9.21
N GLY A 117 -9.40 19.22 -8.73
CA GLY A 117 -9.71 17.80 -8.49
C GLY A 117 -9.45 16.90 -9.69
N ARG A 118 -9.68 17.39 -10.92
CA ARG A 118 -9.38 16.64 -12.16
C ARG A 118 -7.89 16.36 -12.36
N GLU A 119 -7.02 17.33 -12.05
CA GLU A 119 -5.56 17.13 -12.09
C GLU A 119 -5.13 16.11 -11.03
N LEU A 120 -5.68 16.20 -9.82
CA LEU A 120 -5.42 15.22 -8.77
C LEU A 120 -5.90 13.83 -9.18
N GLY A 121 -7.06 13.71 -9.83
CA GLY A 121 -7.56 12.46 -10.38
C GLY A 121 -6.60 11.84 -11.41
N LEU A 122 -6.08 12.65 -12.34
CA LEU A 122 -5.08 12.17 -13.31
C LEU A 122 -3.80 11.68 -12.62
N LEU A 123 -3.32 12.39 -11.58
CA LEU A 123 -2.18 11.95 -10.79
C LEU A 123 -2.46 10.64 -10.05
N VAL A 124 -3.67 10.45 -9.51
CA VAL A 124 -4.07 9.18 -8.88
C VAL A 124 -4.03 8.03 -9.91
N VAL A 125 -4.56 8.21 -11.11
CA VAL A 125 -4.48 7.16 -12.15
C VAL A 125 -3.04 6.87 -12.53
N GLY A 126 -2.23 7.90 -12.78
CA GLY A 126 -0.84 7.74 -13.18
C GLY A 126 0.03 7.07 -12.11
N LEU A 127 -0.08 7.50 -10.85
CA LEU A 127 0.61 6.87 -9.73
C LEU A 127 0.13 5.44 -9.52
N GLY A 128 -1.17 5.18 -9.63
CA GLY A 128 -1.72 3.85 -9.50
C GLY A 128 -1.21 2.88 -10.57
N ALA A 129 -1.23 3.30 -11.84
CA ALA A 129 -0.67 2.52 -12.95
C ALA A 129 0.83 2.23 -12.74
N LEU A 130 1.60 3.24 -12.33
CA LEU A 130 3.02 3.06 -12.01
C LEU A 130 3.21 2.09 -10.83
N SER A 131 2.44 2.23 -9.76
CA SER A 131 2.52 1.35 -8.60
C SER A 131 2.18 -0.10 -8.94
N ALA A 132 1.17 -0.34 -9.79
CA ALA A 132 0.84 -1.68 -10.26
C ALA A 132 2.01 -2.29 -11.05
N VAL A 133 2.59 -1.53 -12.00
CA VAL A 133 3.76 -1.99 -12.77
C VAL A 133 4.96 -2.30 -11.86
N LEU A 134 5.25 -1.42 -10.89
CA LEU A 134 6.37 -1.64 -9.96
C LEU A 134 6.15 -2.87 -9.07
N TRP A 135 4.90 -3.15 -8.70
CA TRP A 135 4.55 -4.36 -7.94
C TRP A 135 4.80 -5.62 -8.75
N GLU A 136 4.27 -5.71 -9.97
CA GLU A 136 4.49 -6.85 -10.88
C GLU A 136 5.97 -7.11 -11.17
N LEU A 137 6.75 -6.04 -11.37
CA LEU A 137 8.21 -6.15 -11.52
C LEU A 137 8.87 -6.69 -10.24
N GLY A 138 8.35 -6.29 -9.08
CA GLY A 138 8.76 -6.78 -7.77
C GLY A 138 8.45 -8.26 -7.58
N GLU A 139 7.27 -8.72 -7.97
CA GLU A 139 6.87 -10.14 -7.92
C GLU A 139 7.66 -10.98 -8.88
N TRP A 140 7.84 -10.52 -10.12
CA TRP A 140 8.72 -11.18 -11.08
C TRP A 140 10.15 -11.31 -10.54
N ALA A 141 10.73 -10.23 -10.00
CA ALA A 141 12.08 -10.26 -9.43
C ALA A 141 12.14 -11.18 -8.20
N GLY A 142 11.11 -11.12 -7.34
CA GLY A 142 10.90 -11.99 -6.20
C GLY A 142 10.94 -13.47 -6.59
N ASN A 143 10.14 -13.84 -7.58
CA ASN A 143 10.06 -15.19 -8.12
C ASN A 143 11.38 -15.63 -8.75
N ALA A 144 11.96 -14.77 -9.59
CA ALA A 144 13.15 -15.10 -10.35
C ALA A 144 14.40 -15.27 -9.46
N LEU A 145 14.52 -14.47 -8.42
CA LEU A 145 15.75 -14.33 -7.62
C LEU A 145 15.67 -14.98 -6.24
N PHE A 146 14.49 -15.15 -5.64
CA PHE A 146 14.37 -15.51 -4.23
C PHE A 146 13.43 -16.69 -3.92
N ASP A 147 12.18 -16.69 -4.38
CA ASP A 147 11.20 -17.75 -4.06
C ASP A 147 10.24 -18.03 -5.22
N ARG A 148 10.33 -19.24 -5.78
CA ARG A 148 9.51 -19.69 -6.93
C ARG A 148 8.03 -19.84 -6.62
N ARG A 149 7.62 -19.74 -5.35
CA ARG A 149 6.21 -19.77 -4.93
C ARG A 149 5.52 -18.41 -5.06
N ILE A 150 6.28 -17.32 -5.21
CA ILE A 150 5.69 -15.99 -5.49
C ILE A 150 4.90 -16.10 -6.80
N GLN A 151 3.62 -15.73 -6.74
CA GLN A 151 2.71 -15.87 -7.86
C GLN A 151 3.12 -14.92 -8.98
N VAL A 152 3.29 -15.51 -10.16
CA VAL A 152 3.62 -14.81 -11.39
C VAL A 152 2.98 -15.59 -12.53
N GLY A 153 2.59 -14.90 -13.60
CA GLY A 153 2.05 -15.53 -14.79
C GLY A 153 1.46 -14.48 -15.72
N TYR A 154 1.41 -14.77 -17.03
CA TYR A 154 0.85 -13.79 -17.96
C TYR A 154 -0.61 -13.41 -17.64
N PRO A 155 -1.54 -14.35 -17.37
CA PRO A 155 -2.91 -14.00 -17.01
C PRO A 155 -3.03 -13.28 -15.66
N ASP A 156 -2.17 -13.65 -14.72
CA ASP A 156 -2.06 -13.14 -13.35
C ASP A 156 -1.66 -11.65 -13.40
N THR A 157 -0.44 -11.39 -13.87
CA THR A 157 0.11 -10.05 -14.06
C THR A 157 -0.78 -9.14 -14.88
N MET A 158 -1.35 -9.62 -16.00
CA MET A 158 -2.26 -8.78 -16.79
C MET A 158 -3.57 -8.49 -16.07
N GLY A 159 -4.08 -9.43 -15.28
CA GLY A 159 -5.25 -9.25 -14.43
C GLY A 159 -5.01 -8.23 -13.33
N ASP A 160 -3.86 -8.32 -12.66
CA ASP A 160 -3.47 -7.47 -11.55
C ASP A 160 -3.18 -6.03 -11.98
N LEU A 161 -2.50 -5.85 -13.13
CA LEU A 161 -2.34 -4.54 -13.75
C LEU A 161 -3.70 -3.91 -14.11
N ALA A 162 -4.61 -4.71 -14.68
CA ALA A 162 -5.94 -4.22 -15.05
C ALA A 162 -6.78 -3.86 -13.81
N ALA A 163 -6.75 -4.70 -12.77
CA ALA A 163 -7.45 -4.48 -11.52
C ALA A 163 -6.90 -3.26 -10.76
N GLY A 164 -5.58 -3.15 -10.64
CA GLY A 164 -4.91 -2.00 -10.03
C GLY A 164 -5.20 -0.68 -10.76
N LEU A 165 -5.19 -0.70 -12.10
CA LEU A 165 -5.58 0.46 -12.91
C LEU A 165 -7.05 0.83 -12.68
N LEU A 166 -7.96 -0.15 -12.71
CA LEU A 166 -9.39 0.08 -12.50
C LEU A 166 -9.68 0.68 -11.13
N GLY A 167 -9.07 0.13 -10.07
CA GLY A 167 -9.19 0.66 -8.71
C GLY A 167 -8.72 2.11 -8.63
N SER A 168 -7.61 2.43 -9.30
CA SER A 168 -7.07 3.79 -9.36
C SER A 168 -7.98 4.76 -10.11
N VAL A 169 -8.62 4.32 -11.19
CA VAL A 169 -9.64 5.11 -11.91
C VAL A 169 -10.85 5.39 -11.02
N VAL A 170 -11.35 4.39 -10.29
CA VAL A 170 -12.45 4.58 -9.34
C VAL A 170 -12.08 5.59 -8.26
N ALA A 171 -10.90 5.47 -7.67
CA ALA A 171 -10.41 6.43 -6.68
C ALA A 171 -10.24 7.84 -7.26
N ALA A 172 -9.75 7.96 -8.50
CA ALA A 172 -9.61 9.23 -9.20
C ALA A 172 -10.96 9.92 -9.41
N VAL A 173 -12.04 9.18 -9.74
CA VAL A 173 -13.40 9.75 -9.84
C VAL A 173 -13.86 10.30 -8.49
N VAL A 174 -13.59 9.59 -7.39
CA VAL A 174 -13.93 10.06 -6.03
C VAL A 174 -13.14 11.31 -5.66
N VAL A 175 -11.85 11.35 -5.94
CA VAL A 175 -10.98 12.52 -5.67
C VAL A 175 -11.37 13.71 -6.52
N ALA A 176 -11.65 13.51 -7.81
CA ALA A 176 -11.98 14.59 -8.74
C ALA A 176 -13.32 15.26 -8.47
N ARG A 177 -14.21 14.61 -7.71
CA ARG A 177 -15.51 15.14 -7.29
C ARG A 177 -15.47 15.91 -5.98
N ARG A 178 -14.34 15.89 -5.25
CA ARG A 178 -14.22 16.69 -4.02
C ARG A 178 -13.87 18.14 -4.40
N PRO A 179 -14.63 19.13 -3.91
CA PRO A 179 -14.39 20.55 -4.16
C PRO A 179 -13.06 21.02 -3.56
#